data_AF-A0A6B1B9L1-F1
#
_entry.id   AF-A0A6B1B9L1-F1
#
_cell.length_a   1.000
_cell.length_b   1.000
_cell.length_c   1.000
_cell.angle_alpha   90.00
_cell.angle_beta   90.00
_cell.angle_gamma   90.00
#
_symmetry.space_group_name_H-M   'P 1'
#
loop_
_entity.id
_entity.type
_entity.pdbx_description
1 polymer ?
#
loop_
_entity_poly.entity_id
_entity_poly.type
_entity_poly.pdbx_seq_one_letter_code
_entity_poly.pdbx_strand_id
1 'polypeptide(L)'
;MCKSIFRPKRAPNRLTRFSRAWPGTCTQMSDARSAGMAARGHRIAVAIALDARELGLGISPPVLVDDGPGELTYDQVVDDDELRYSTRKLFLDGHYAQSVEEACKCINNVVKQLANDAERDGAKLMRRTFSPNNPVLKLNRLVTRSEKDQQQGYMDMFAGIMTGVRNPRAHEHAYLDDPATALELLGFLNHLVRMARTAAPLCNT
;
A
#
# COMPACT_ATOMS: atom_id res chain seq x y z
N MET A 1 56.89 -31.82 -2.09
CA MET A 1 57.60 -30.58 -2.47
C MET A 1 57.16 -30.19 -3.90
N CYS A 2 56.90 -28.89 -4.09
CA CYS A 2 56.12 -28.25 -5.16
C CYS A 2 56.45 -28.60 -6.61
N LYS A 3 55.39 -28.74 -7.44
CA LYS A 3 55.45 -28.73 -8.91
C LYS A 3 55.24 -27.32 -9.46
N SER A 4 56.02 -27.03 -10.49
CA SER A 4 56.15 -25.80 -11.28
C SER A 4 54.88 -25.37 -12.05
N ILE A 5 54.57 -24.08 -11.96
CA ILE A 5 54.29 -23.08 -13.02
C ILE A 5 53.84 -23.61 -14.40
N PHE A 6 52.61 -23.26 -14.81
CA PHE A 6 52.27 -22.46 -16.02
C PHE A 6 50.73 -22.23 -16.07
N ARG A 7 50.25 -20.99 -16.14
CA ARG A 7 48.86 -20.67 -16.52
C ARG A 7 48.87 -19.54 -17.55
N PRO A 8 48.31 -19.73 -18.76
CA PRO A 8 48.28 -18.69 -19.77
C PRO A 8 47.22 -17.61 -19.47
N LYS A 9 47.54 -16.37 -19.84
CA LYS A 9 46.68 -15.18 -19.77
C LYS A 9 45.45 -15.36 -20.67
N ARG A 10 44.23 -15.14 -20.13
CA ARG A 10 43.02 -14.99 -20.96
C ARG A 10 42.97 -13.58 -21.54
N ALA A 11 42.77 -13.49 -22.85
CA ALA A 11 42.56 -12.25 -23.60
C ALA A 11 41.15 -11.68 -23.35
N PRO A 12 40.96 -10.35 -23.40
CA PRO A 12 39.64 -9.73 -23.33
C PRO A 12 38.99 -9.75 -24.72
N ASN A 13 37.74 -10.22 -24.82
CA ASN A 13 36.96 -10.06 -26.05
C ASN A 13 35.97 -8.91 -25.89
N ARG A 14 36.11 -7.93 -26.77
CA ARG A 14 35.32 -6.71 -26.92
C ARG A 14 34.52 -6.85 -28.22
N LEU A 15 33.33 -6.23 -28.22
CA LEU A 15 32.42 -5.95 -29.35
C LEU A 15 31.47 -7.14 -29.63
N THR A 16 30.15 -6.95 -29.68
CA THR A 16 29.42 -5.85 -30.33
C THR A 16 28.15 -5.42 -29.60
N ARG A 17 27.88 -4.13 -29.78
CA ARG A 17 26.81 -3.27 -29.28
C ARG A 17 25.81 -3.08 -30.43
N PHE A 18 24.50 -3.12 -30.19
CA PHE A 18 23.45 -2.34 -30.89
C PHE A 18 22.15 -2.48 -30.07
N SER A 19 21.77 -1.46 -29.28
CA SER A 19 20.86 -0.33 -29.61
C SER A 19 19.40 -0.70 -29.26
N ARG A 20 18.56 0.11 -28.60
CA ARG A 20 18.34 1.56 -28.62
C ARG A 20 17.75 1.97 -27.26
N ALA A 21 18.26 3.03 -26.64
CA ALA A 21 17.53 4.29 -26.41
C ALA A 21 16.12 4.10 -25.81
N TRP A 22 15.97 4.46 -24.53
CA TRP A 22 14.71 4.99 -24.00
C TRP A 22 14.84 6.52 -23.94
N PRO A 23 14.36 7.27 -24.95
CA PRO A 23 14.19 8.70 -24.84
C PRO A 23 12.77 9.03 -24.33
N GLY A 24 12.71 9.88 -23.30
CA GLY A 24 11.50 10.58 -22.84
C GLY A 24 10.57 9.71 -21.98
N THR A 25 9.95 10.21 -20.92
CA THR A 25 9.42 11.57 -20.77
C THR A 25 9.56 12.09 -19.33
N CYS A 26 10.34 13.16 -19.21
CA CYS A 26 10.17 14.19 -18.21
C CYS A 26 8.82 14.90 -18.47
N THR A 27 7.72 14.23 -18.12
CA THR A 27 6.35 14.77 -18.18
C THR A 27 5.54 14.39 -16.93
N GLN A 28 5.98 13.44 -16.11
CA GLN A 28 5.25 13.03 -14.90
C GLN A 28 5.48 13.92 -13.66
N MET A 29 6.28 14.99 -13.76
CA MET A 29 6.47 15.95 -12.66
C MET A 29 5.51 17.16 -12.69
N SER A 30 4.80 17.41 -13.80
CA SER A 30 3.83 18.51 -13.89
C SER A 30 2.48 18.14 -13.28
N ASP A 31 2.02 16.91 -13.49
CA ASP A 31 0.61 16.56 -13.22
C ASP A 31 0.36 16.32 -11.72
N ALA A 32 1.35 15.75 -11.02
CA ALA A 32 1.33 15.62 -9.56
C ALA A 32 1.43 16.98 -8.83
N ARG A 33 2.11 17.97 -9.44
CA ARG A 33 2.13 19.35 -8.92
C ARG A 33 0.79 20.04 -9.13
N SER A 34 0.13 19.81 -10.26
CA SER A 34 -1.18 20.37 -10.58
C SER A 34 -2.28 19.85 -9.66
N ALA A 35 -2.31 18.55 -9.35
CA ALA A 35 -3.27 17.98 -8.40
C ALA A 35 -3.04 18.48 -6.96
N GLY A 36 -1.77 18.53 -6.51
CA GLY A 36 -1.41 19.09 -5.20
C GLY A 36 -1.57 20.62 -5.09
N MET A 37 -1.62 21.34 -6.22
CA MET A 37 -2.00 22.76 -6.28
C MET A 37 -3.52 22.93 -6.26
N ALA A 38 -4.28 22.06 -6.91
CA ALA A 38 -5.74 22.07 -6.90
C ALA A 38 -6.29 21.84 -5.48
N ALA A 39 -5.76 20.85 -4.74
CA ALA A 39 -6.18 20.57 -3.37
C ALA A 39 -5.81 21.70 -2.37
N ARG A 40 -4.65 22.36 -2.56
CA ARG A 40 -4.27 23.54 -1.78
C ARG A 40 -5.10 24.78 -2.12
N GLY A 41 -5.39 24.98 -3.42
CA GLY A 41 -6.28 26.04 -3.88
C GLY A 41 -7.70 25.87 -3.36
N HIS A 42 -8.19 24.64 -3.26
CA HIS A 42 -9.52 24.32 -2.74
C HIS A 42 -9.70 24.73 -1.27
N ARG A 43 -8.76 24.39 -0.39
CA ARG A 43 -8.83 24.77 1.04
C ARG A 43 -8.76 26.28 1.25
N ILE A 44 -7.96 26.99 0.46
CA ILE A 44 -7.88 28.46 0.48
C ILE A 44 -9.18 29.07 -0.03
N ALA A 45 -9.76 28.55 -1.11
CA ALA A 45 -11.02 29.03 -1.67
C ALA A 45 -12.20 28.83 -0.70
N VAL A 46 -12.24 27.70 0.01
CA VAL A 46 -13.26 27.43 1.04
C VAL A 46 -13.11 28.37 2.24
N ALA A 47 -11.88 28.58 2.73
CA ALA A 47 -11.63 29.52 3.84
C ALA A 47 -12.05 30.96 3.47
N ILE A 48 -11.66 31.43 2.28
CA ILE A 48 -12.03 32.76 1.78
C ILE A 48 -13.56 32.90 1.63
N ALA A 49 -14.25 31.86 1.17
CA ALA A 49 -15.69 31.89 1.00
C ALA A 49 -16.46 31.88 2.34
N LEU A 50 -15.93 31.23 3.37
CA LEU A 50 -16.49 31.27 4.72
C LEU A 50 -16.28 32.65 5.36
N ASP A 51 -15.07 33.21 5.25
CA ASP A 51 -14.74 34.56 5.74
C ASP A 51 -15.60 35.63 5.04
N ALA A 52 -15.79 35.50 3.72
CA ALA A 52 -16.63 36.41 2.94
C ALA A 52 -18.11 36.39 3.40
N ARG A 53 -18.62 35.21 3.81
CA ARG A 53 -19.97 35.05 4.33
C ARG A 53 -20.13 35.71 5.71
N GLU A 54 -19.15 35.60 6.59
CA GLU A 54 -19.16 36.30 7.89
C GLU A 54 -19.13 37.83 7.73
N LEU A 55 -18.46 38.31 6.67
CA LEU A 55 -18.41 39.72 6.31
C LEU A 55 -19.66 40.22 5.57
N GLY A 56 -20.66 39.37 5.34
CA GLY A 56 -21.89 39.74 4.62
C GLY A 56 -21.67 40.10 3.14
N LEU A 57 -20.49 39.77 2.61
CA LEU A 57 -20.24 39.87 1.18
C LEU A 57 -21.02 38.71 0.56
N GLY A 58 -22.08 39.00 -0.21
CA GLY A 58 -22.99 38.02 -0.83
C GLY A 58 -22.36 37.04 -1.82
N ILE A 59 -21.07 36.78 -1.69
CA ILE A 59 -20.32 35.68 -2.28
C ILE A 59 -20.81 34.42 -1.59
N SER A 60 -21.81 33.78 -2.20
CA SER A 60 -22.14 32.41 -1.82
C SER A 60 -20.91 31.55 -2.10
N PRO A 61 -20.53 30.63 -1.19
CA PRO A 61 -19.49 29.67 -1.50
C PRO A 61 -19.84 29.00 -2.84
N PRO A 62 -18.86 28.77 -3.73
CA PRO A 62 -19.13 28.06 -4.96
C PRO A 62 -19.88 26.79 -4.58
N VAL A 63 -21.05 26.57 -5.19
CA VAL A 63 -21.75 25.29 -5.08
C VAL A 63 -20.71 24.25 -5.45
N LEU A 64 -20.43 23.31 -4.55
CA LEU A 64 -19.57 22.17 -4.83
C LEU A 64 -20.28 21.32 -5.87
N VAL A 65 -20.18 21.71 -7.14
CA VAL A 65 -20.53 20.86 -8.26
C VAL A 65 -19.27 20.05 -8.53
N ASP A 66 -19.27 18.83 -8.01
CA ASP A 66 -18.28 17.80 -8.32
C ASP A 66 -18.50 17.35 -9.77
N ASP A 67 -17.96 18.12 -10.72
CA ASP A 67 -18.00 17.82 -12.15
C ASP A 67 -16.65 17.25 -12.63
N GLY A 68 -16.00 16.41 -11.82
CA GLY A 68 -14.90 15.53 -12.23
C GLY A 68 -15.37 14.08 -12.31
N PRO A 69 -14.78 13.21 -13.16
CA PRO A 69 -15.16 11.80 -13.17
C PRO A 69 -14.72 11.13 -11.86
N GLY A 70 -15.62 11.07 -10.89
CA GLY A 70 -15.68 10.09 -9.79
C GLY A 70 -14.39 9.85 -9.02
N GLU A 71 -13.84 10.87 -8.35
CA GLU A 71 -12.79 10.65 -7.35
C GLU A 71 -13.37 9.81 -6.20
N LEU A 72 -12.90 8.57 -6.05
CA LEU A 72 -13.39 7.67 -5.01
C LEU A 72 -13.13 8.30 -3.63
N THR A 73 -14.16 8.33 -2.79
CA THR A 73 -14.03 8.80 -1.41
C THR A 73 -13.55 7.67 -0.50
N TYR A 74 -12.96 8.03 0.64
CA TYR A 74 -12.55 7.07 1.67
C TYR A 74 -13.65 6.05 2.01
N ASP A 75 -14.88 6.53 2.24
CA ASP A 75 -16.00 5.68 2.68
C ASP A 75 -16.51 4.73 1.59
N GLN A 76 -16.25 5.04 0.31
CA GLN A 76 -16.54 4.15 -0.80
C GLN A 76 -15.48 3.04 -0.97
N VAL A 77 -14.25 3.28 -0.52
CA VAL A 77 -13.10 2.37 -0.71
C VAL A 77 -12.92 1.41 0.47
N VAL A 78 -13.05 1.93 1.69
CA VAL A 78 -12.84 1.17 2.92
C VAL A 78 -14.18 0.79 3.50
N ASP A 79 -14.48 -0.50 3.65
CA ASP A 79 -15.76 -1.03 4.15
C ASP A 79 -15.65 -1.87 5.43
N ASP A 80 -14.45 -2.35 5.80
CA ASP A 80 -14.23 -3.05 7.08
C ASP A 80 -14.33 -2.11 8.28
N ASP A 81 -15.14 -2.49 9.28
CA ASP A 81 -15.43 -1.64 10.45
C ASP A 81 -14.21 -1.38 11.33
N GLU A 82 -13.36 -2.39 11.57
CA GLU A 82 -12.15 -2.27 12.41
C GLU A 82 -11.09 -1.39 11.72
N LEU A 83 -10.97 -1.55 10.40
CA LEU A 83 -10.12 -0.72 9.56
C LEU A 83 -10.62 0.74 9.54
N ARG A 84 -11.94 0.95 9.37
CA ARG A 84 -12.55 2.29 9.43
C ARG A 84 -12.31 2.96 10.78
N TYR A 85 -12.52 2.23 11.86
CA TYR A 85 -12.34 2.73 13.22
C TYR A 85 -10.93 3.28 13.45
N SER A 86 -9.91 2.57 12.97
CA SER A 86 -8.50 2.93 13.18
C SER A 86 -7.98 4.01 12.23
N THR A 87 -8.54 4.15 11.02
CA THR A 87 -7.90 4.94 9.95
C THR A 87 -8.71 6.12 9.43
N ARG A 88 -10.03 6.10 9.53
CA ARG A 88 -10.90 7.12 8.91
C ARG A 88 -10.60 8.54 9.39
N LYS A 89 -10.51 8.74 10.71
CA LYS A 89 -10.23 10.08 11.27
C LYS A 89 -8.86 10.60 10.81
N LEU A 90 -7.84 9.72 10.82
CA LEU A 90 -6.49 10.08 10.37
C LEU A 90 -6.48 10.51 8.91
N PHE A 91 -7.17 9.76 8.04
CA PHE A 91 -7.27 10.11 6.64
C PHE A 91 -7.96 11.47 6.42
N LEU A 92 -9.12 11.69 7.04
CA LEU A 92 -9.89 12.94 6.87
C LEU A 92 -9.17 14.17 7.44
N ASP A 93 -8.39 13.99 8.50
CA ASP A 93 -7.58 15.07 9.09
C ASP A 93 -6.28 15.34 8.28
N GLY A 94 -5.97 14.53 7.26
CA GLY A 94 -4.79 14.67 6.40
C GLY A 94 -3.53 13.97 6.92
N HIS A 95 -3.65 13.10 7.92
CA HIS A 95 -2.58 12.27 8.45
C HIS A 95 -2.42 10.98 7.63
N TYR A 96 -2.20 11.12 6.33
CA TYR A 96 -2.25 10.02 5.35
C TYR A 96 -1.26 8.88 5.64
N ALA A 97 0.00 9.20 5.91
CA ALA A 97 1.02 8.18 6.22
C ALA A 97 0.68 7.41 7.49
N GLN A 98 0.20 8.10 8.53
CA GLN A 98 -0.24 7.49 9.78
C GLN A 98 -1.49 6.63 9.56
N SER A 99 -2.43 7.08 8.72
CA SER A 99 -3.61 6.31 8.36
C SER A 99 -3.25 4.97 7.72
N VAL A 100 -2.29 4.95 6.79
CA VAL A 100 -1.79 3.73 6.14
C VAL A 100 -1.02 2.84 7.13
N GLU A 101 -0.23 3.44 8.02
CA GLU A 101 0.49 2.70 9.06
C GLU A 101 -0.48 1.98 10.01
N GLU A 102 -1.53 2.66 10.47
CA GLU A 102 -2.57 2.09 11.33
C GLU A 102 -3.35 0.98 10.61
N ALA A 103 -3.64 1.13 9.31
CA ALA A 103 -4.24 0.05 8.51
C ALA A 103 -3.34 -1.21 8.48
N CYS A 104 -2.03 -1.04 8.34
CA CYS A 104 -1.10 -2.17 8.37
C CYS A 104 -1.07 -2.84 9.75
N LYS A 105 -1.14 -2.06 10.85
CA LYS A 105 -1.25 -2.60 12.21
C LYS A 105 -2.56 -3.37 12.41
N CYS A 106 -3.67 -2.84 11.89
CA CYS A 106 -4.98 -3.48 11.90
C CYS A 106 -4.90 -4.88 11.26
N ILE A 107 -4.38 -5.00 10.03
CA ILE A 107 -4.22 -6.31 9.36
C ILE A 107 -3.34 -7.25 10.16
N ASN A 108 -2.21 -6.76 10.68
CA ASN A 108 -1.31 -7.57 11.51
C ASN A 108 -2.08 -8.17 12.70
N ASN A 109 -2.88 -7.37 13.39
CA ASN A 109 -3.67 -7.81 14.54
C ASN A 109 -4.80 -8.78 14.14
N VAL A 110 -5.51 -8.51 13.04
CA VAL A 110 -6.52 -9.44 12.49
C VAL A 110 -5.89 -10.81 12.21
N VAL A 111 -4.71 -10.84 11.58
CA VAL A 111 -4.01 -12.10 11.28
C VAL A 111 -3.55 -12.80 12.57
N LYS A 112 -3.02 -12.08 13.56
CA LYS A 112 -2.65 -12.65 14.87
C LYS A 112 -3.83 -13.34 15.52
N GLN A 113 -5.00 -12.69 15.53
CA GLN A 113 -6.22 -13.22 16.13
C GLN A 113 -6.70 -14.47 15.40
N LEU A 114 -6.81 -14.43 14.07
CA LEU A 114 -7.27 -15.55 13.26
C LEU A 114 -6.31 -16.76 13.31
N ALA A 115 -5.00 -16.50 13.34
CA ALA A 115 -3.98 -17.54 13.42
C ALA A 115 -3.72 -18.05 14.85
N ASN A 116 -4.30 -17.41 15.85
CA ASN A 116 -3.98 -17.61 17.27
C ASN A 116 -2.45 -17.54 17.54
N ASP A 117 -1.79 -16.53 16.98
CA ASP A 117 -0.34 -16.31 17.08
C ASP A 117 -0.06 -14.90 17.61
N ALA A 118 0.11 -14.77 18.93
CA ALA A 118 0.37 -13.48 19.58
C ALA A 118 1.85 -13.04 19.47
N GLU A 119 2.77 -13.98 19.26
CA GLU A 119 4.21 -13.76 19.38
C GLU A 119 4.85 -13.21 18.10
N ARG A 120 4.41 -13.68 16.93
CA ARG A 120 5.02 -13.26 15.66
C ARG A 120 4.41 -11.96 15.16
N ASP A 121 5.21 -11.13 14.50
CA ASP A 121 4.77 -9.85 13.93
C ASP A 121 5.25 -9.64 12.49
N GLY A 122 4.56 -8.75 11.77
CA GLY A 122 4.93 -8.27 10.46
C GLY A 122 5.11 -9.40 9.45
N ALA A 123 6.13 -9.30 8.60
CA ALA A 123 6.37 -10.28 7.55
C ALA A 123 6.65 -11.70 8.08
N LYS A 124 7.15 -11.86 9.30
CA LYS A 124 7.38 -13.19 9.89
C LYS A 124 6.05 -13.89 10.21
N LEU A 125 5.09 -13.15 10.77
CA LEU A 125 3.73 -13.63 11.01
C LEU A 125 3.07 -14.03 9.68
N MET A 126 3.11 -13.15 8.68
CA MET A 126 2.44 -13.39 7.40
C MET A 126 2.98 -14.62 6.68
N ARG A 127 4.31 -14.77 6.62
CA ARG A 127 4.96 -15.94 6.00
C ARG A 127 4.65 -17.24 6.73
N ARG A 128 4.59 -17.21 8.07
CA ARG A 128 4.22 -18.39 8.85
C ARG A 128 2.76 -18.78 8.62
N THR A 129 1.87 -17.79 8.61
CA THR A 129 0.42 -17.99 8.60
C THR A 129 -0.09 -18.45 7.25
N PHE A 130 0.42 -17.89 6.15
CA PHE A 130 -0.10 -18.17 4.81
C PHE A 130 0.83 -19.06 3.97
N SER A 131 1.83 -19.72 4.57
CA SER A 131 2.73 -20.63 3.84
C SER A 131 1.97 -21.68 3.02
N PRO A 132 2.27 -21.89 1.73
CA PRO A 132 1.61 -22.94 0.95
C PRO A 132 2.02 -24.36 1.38
N ASN A 133 3.16 -24.50 2.07
CA ASN A 133 3.69 -25.80 2.48
C ASN A 133 3.11 -26.28 3.81
N ASN A 134 2.91 -25.36 4.75
CA ASN A 134 2.32 -25.64 6.06
C ASN A 134 1.58 -24.39 6.55
N PRO A 135 0.41 -24.08 5.97
CA PRO A 135 -0.35 -22.89 6.33
C PRO A 135 -0.81 -22.96 7.79
N VAL A 136 -1.27 -21.86 8.33
CA VAL A 136 -2.15 -21.83 9.51
C VAL A 136 -3.55 -21.46 9.04
N LEU A 137 -3.62 -20.49 8.13
CA LEU A 137 -4.82 -20.06 7.43
C LEU A 137 -4.72 -20.39 5.93
N LYS A 138 -5.77 -21.01 5.41
CA LYS A 138 -5.92 -21.34 3.99
C LYS A 138 -6.86 -20.34 3.33
N LEU A 139 -6.43 -19.75 2.23
CA LEU A 139 -7.26 -18.86 1.41
C LEU A 139 -8.20 -19.64 0.47
N ASN A 140 -7.86 -20.90 0.18
CA ASN A 140 -8.60 -21.80 -0.70
C ASN A 140 -8.32 -23.27 -0.34
N ARG A 141 -8.61 -24.23 -1.22
CA ARG A 141 -8.46 -25.68 -0.92
C ARG A 141 -7.03 -26.21 -1.06
N LEU A 142 -6.11 -25.48 -1.70
CA LEU A 142 -4.72 -25.88 -1.96
C LEU A 142 -4.55 -27.21 -2.72
N VAL A 143 -5.54 -27.59 -3.54
CA VAL A 143 -5.52 -28.85 -4.29
C VAL A 143 -4.79 -28.65 -5.61
N THR A 144 -5.15 -27.62 -6.36
CA THR A 144 -4.61 -27.33 -7.68
C THR A 144 -3.34 -26.49 -7.59
N ARG A 145 -2.55 -26.47 -8.67
CA ARG A 145 -1.39 -25.57 -8.79
C ARG A 145 -1.80 -24.10 -8.66
N SER A 146 -2.86 -23.69 -9.35
CA SER A 146 -3.37 -22.31 -9.29
C SER A 146 -3.78 -21.90 -7.89
N GLU A 147 -4.39 -22.80 -7.12
CA GLU A 147 -4.74 -22.54 -5.72
C GLU A 147 -3.50 -22.34 -4.83
N LYS A 148 -2.46 -23.16 -5.03
CA LYS A 148 -1.17 -23.01 -4.34
C LYS A 148 -0.44 -21.72 -4.73
N ASP A 149 -0.48 -21.37 -6.01
CA ASP A 149 0.11 -20.13 -6.53
C ASP A 149 -0.62 -18.90 -5.94
N GLN A 150 -1.94 -18.94 -5.84
CA GLN A 150 -2.73 -17.89 -5.17
C GLN A 150 -2.34 -17.76 -3.70
N GLN A 151 -2.25 -18.87 -2.96
CA GLN A 151 -1.83 -18.87 -1.56
C GLN A 151 -0.44 -18.24 -1.38
N GLN A 152 0.52 -18.65 -2.21
CA GLN A 152 1.89 -18.10 -2.20
C GLN A 152 1.88 -16.60 -2.52
N GLY A 153 1.17 -16.19 -3.57
CA GLY A 153 1.09 -14.79 -3.98
C GLY A 153 0.50 -13.89 -2.90
N TYR A 154 -0.58 -14.33 -2.23
CA TYR A 154 -1.14 -13.56 -1.12
C TYR A 154 -0.22 -13.54 0.10
N MET A 155 0.44 -14.65 0.44
CA MET A 155 1.46 -14.65 1.48
C MET A 155 2.54 -13.58 1.20
N ASP A 156 3.01 -13.50 -0.04
CA ASP A 156 4.02 -12.51 -0.44
C ASP A 156 3.48 -11.07 -0.40
N MET A 157 2.21 -10.86 -0.79
CA MET A 157 1.55 -9.55 -0.66
C MET A 157 1.41 -9.12 0.81
N PHE A 158 0.92 -10.01 1.70
CA PHE A 158 0.83 -9.74 3.13
C PHE A 158 2.21 -9.50 3.76
N ALA A 159 3.21 -10.28 3.40
CA ALA A 159 4.57 -10.06 3.92
C ALA A 159 5.17 -8.76 3.38
N GLY A 160 4.97 -8.49 2.09
CA GLY A 160 5.45 -7.33 1.36
C GLY A 160 4.90 -6.03 1.93
N ILE A 161 3.58 -5.97 2.23
CA ILE A 161 2.97 -4.76 2.80
C ILE A 161 3.58 -4.41 4.17
N MET A 162 3.92 -5.43 4.97
CA MET A 162 4.57 -5.21 6.26
C MET A 162 5.99 -4.65 6.07
N THR A 163 6.78 -5.19 5.15
CA THR A 163 8.17 -4.75 4.96
C THR A 163 8.32 -3.47 4.14
N GLY A 164 7.52 -3.30 3.10
CA GLY A 164 7.69 -2.24 2.11
C GLY A 164 6.79 -1.04 2.34
N VAL A 165 5.65 -1.21 3.01
CA VAL A 165 4.68 -0.12 3.24
C VAL A 165 4.67 0.29 4.70
N ARG A 166 4.47 -0.66 5.63
CA ARG A 166 4.43 -0.35 7.07
C ARG A 166 5.78 0.12 7.60
N ASN A 167 6.85 -0.65 7.39
CA ASN A 167 8.13 -0.38 8.05
C ASN A 167 8.70 1.02 7.75
N PRO A 168 8.71 1.54 6.51
CA PRO A 168 9.16 2.91 6.27
C PRO A 168 8.33 3.94 7.05
N ARG A 169 6.99 3.81 7.03
CA ARG A 169 6.07 4.72 7.75
C ARG A 169 6.26 4.68 9.27
N ALA A 170 6.52 3.49 9.82
CA ALA A 170 6.66 3.30 11.27
C ALA A 170 8.06 3.67 11.80
N HIS A 171 9.09 3.71 10.95
CA HIS A 171 10.48 3.93 11.38
C HIS A 171 11.07 5.25 10.89
N GLU A 172 10.49 5.90 9.88
CA GLU A 172 10.94 7.19 9.39
C GLU A 172 10.10 8.33 10.00
N HIS A 173 10.77 9.33 10.60
CA HIS A 173 10.11 10.41 11.35
C HIS A 173 9.31 11.41 10.50
N ALA A 174 9.48 11.42 9.18
CA ALA A 174 8.88 12.41 8.29
C ALA A 174 8.39 11.77 6.98
N TYR A 175 7.89 10.53 7.05
CA TYR A 175 7.30 9.89 5.88
C TYR A 175 6.01 10.61 5.48
N LEU A 176 5.92 11.07 4.24
CA LEU A 176 4.77 11.78 3.71
C LEU A 176 4.09 10.96 2.62
N ASP A 177 2.78 10.81 2.75
CA ASP A 177 1.91 10.31 1.69
C ASP A 177 1.01 11.45 1.20
N ASP A 178 0.71 11.43 -0.09
CA ASP A 178 -0.40 12.21 -0.66
C ASP A 178 -1.73 11.44 -0.49
N PRO A 179 -2.88 12.14 -0.54
CA PRO A 179 -4.20 11.52 -0.33
C PRO A 179 -4.51 10.37 -1.30
N ALA A 180 -4.11 10.49 -2.58
CA ALA A 180 -4.43 9.50 -3.59
C ALA A 180 -3.65 8.21 -3.33
N THR A 181 -2.34 8.30 -3.11
CA THR A 181 -1.50 7.16 -2.73
C THR A 181 -2.01 6.47 -1.46
N ALA A 182 -2.38 7.25 -0.45
CA ALA A 182 -2.90 6.68 0.79
C ALA A 182 -4.25 5.96 0.59
N LEU A 183 -5.14 6.52 -0.23
CA LEU A 183 -6.42 5.89 -0.53
C LEU A 183 -6.25 4.58 -1.32
N GLU A 184 -5.34 4.54 -2.30
CA GLU A 184 -5.00 3.33 -3.04
C GLU A 184 -4.48 2.22 -2.10
N LEU A 185 -3.55 2.58 -1.21
CA LEU A 185 -3.02 1.65 -0.23
C LEU A 185 -4.08 1.18 0.76
N LEU A 186 -4.95 2.09 1.23
CA LEU A 186 -6.08 1.73 2.10
C LEU A 186 -7.07 0.79 1.40
N GLY A 187 -7.36 1.00 0.12
CA GLY A 187 -8.18 0.07 -0.67
C GLY A 187 -7.53 -1.30 -0.81
N PHE A 188 -6.22 -1.36 -1.04
CA PHE A 188 -5.50 -2.62 -1.09
C PHE A 188 -5.47 -3.33 0.27
N LEU A 189 -5.21 -2.59 1.35
CA LEU A 189 -5.24 -3.08 2.72
C LEU A 189 -6.64 -3.59 3.10
N ASN A 190 -7.70 -2.89 2.71
CA ASN A 190 -9.09 -3.31 2.89
C ASN A 190 -9.37 -4.65 2.18
N HIS A 191 -8.89 -4.81 0.94
CA HIS A 191 -8.97 -6.10 0.24
C HIS A 191 -8.23 -7.22 0.98
N LEU A 192 -7.03 -6.96 1.48
CA LEU A 192 -6.26 -7.92 2.27
C LEU A 192 -6.97 -8.30 3.58
N VAL A 193 -7.62 -7.36 4.28
CA VAL A 193 -8.45 -7.68 5.46
C VAL A 193 -9.55 -8.68 5.09
N ARG A 194 -10.32 -8.42 4.02
CA ARG A 194 -11.37 -9.35 3.56
C ARG A 194 -10.81 -10.73 3.21
N MET A 195 -9.65 -10.79 2.56
CA MET A 195 -8.98 -12.05 2.25
C MET A 195 -8.54 -12.80 3.52
N ALA A 196 -8.02 -12.10 4.53
CA ALA A 196 -7.67 -12.72 5.80
C ALA A 196 -8.91 -13.26 6.54
N ARG A 197 -9.99 -12.47 6.61
CA ARG A 197 -11.24 -12.86 7.30
C ARG A 197 -11.98 -14.02 6.62
N THR A 198 -11.84 -14.20 5.32
CA THR A 198 -12.41 -15.36 4.59
C THR A 198 -11.54 -16.60 4.66
N ALA A 199 -10.30 -16.48 5.15
CA ALA A 199 -9.38 -17.61 5.27
C ALA A 199 -9.87 -18.60 6.34
N ALA A 200 -9.82 -19.89 6.02
CA ALA A 200 -10.20 -20.95 6.94
C ALA A 200 -8.98 -21.46 7.72
N PRO A 201 -9.09 -21.73 9.04
CA PRO A 201 -8.04 -22.42 9.76
C PRO A 201 -7.78 -23.80 9.17
N LEU A 202 -6.55 -24.31 9.29
CA LEU A 202 -6.31 -25.73 9.08
C LEU A 202 -7.06 -26.52 10.14
N CYS A 203 -8.24 -27.03 9.80
CA CYS A 203 -8.88 -28.07 10.59
C CYS A 203 -7.99 -29.31 10.54
N ASN A 204 -7.61 -29.82 11.72
CA ASN A 204 -7.01 -31.14 11.87
C ASN A 204 -8.07 -32.17 11.48
N THR A 205 -8.11 -32.58 10.21
CA THR A 205 -8.76 -33.82 9.78
C THR A 205 -7.86 -35.01 10.07
#